data_AF-A0ABD5TEC4-F1
#
_entry.id   AF-A0ABD5TEC4-F1
#
_cell.length_a   1.000
_cell.length_b   1.000
_cell.length_c   1.000
_cell.angle_alpha   90.00
_cell.angle_beta   90.00
_cell.angle_gamma   90.00
#
_symmetry.space_group_name_H-M   'P 1'
#
loop_
_entity.id
_entity.type
_entity.pdbx_description
1 polymer ?
#
loop_
_entity_poly.entity_id
_entity_poly.type
_entity_poly.pdbx_seq_one_letter_code
_entity_poly.pdbx_strand_id
1 'polypeptide(L)'
;MSDRDPSDDSEDPNAEVQYHIEVGSDDVADTVLLPGNPERVDKVTALWDDHEEVGQHREYRTATGEYDGEPLSVTSTGIGSPSAAIAVEELARVGADTFIRVGSCGAIQEGMEVGDLVITSGAVRQEGTSKEYVREDYPAATDHEVVSALVAAAERLGYDYHVGITMSADSFYAGQGRPGFEGFEAAGSDALVEELREANVKNIEMEAAAIATIANVYGLRAGAVCTVYANRVTGEFRTEGESRAAECASLAAALLARMDEVKREAGVDRWHAGLSLE
;
A
#
# COMPACT_ATOMS: atom_id res chain seq x y z
N MET A 1 -10.75 -34.20 0.72
CA MET A 1 -10.53 -33.94 2.16
C MET A 1 -9.06 -34.16 2.36
N SER A 2 -8.27 -33.09 2.30
CA SER A 2 -6.83 -33.18 2.47
C SER A 2 -6.54 -33.50 3.93
N ASP A 3 -5.73 -34.53 4.15
CA ASP A 3 -5.14 -34.84 5.45
C ASP A 3 -4.12 -33.74 5.81
N ARG A 4 -4.58 -32.60 6.35
CA ARG A 4 -3.69 -31.68 7.08
C ARG A 4 -3.47 -32.27 8.48
N ASP A 5 -2.22 -32.38 8.90
CA ASP A 5 -1.85 -32.84 10.24
C ASP A 5 -2.27 -31.74 11.24
N PRO A 6 -3.02 -32.05 12.31
CA PRO A 6 -3.43 -31.05 13.31
C PRO A 6 -2.26 -30.39 14.08
N SER A 7 -1.02 -30.79 13.80
CA SER A 7 0.20 -30.09 14.25
C SER A 7 0.64 -28.94 13.32
N ASP A 8 0.05 -28.77 12.14
CA ASP A 8 0.30 -27.63 11.24
C ASP A 8 -0.48 -26.36 11.65
N ASP A 9 -1.52 -26.48 12.47
CA ASP A 9 -2.33 -25.33 12.92
C ASP A 9 -1.65 -24.64 14.11
N SER A 10 -0.85 -23.60 13.84
CA SER A 10 -0.13 -22.82 14.87
C SER A 10 -0.48 -21.33 14.80
N GLU A 11 -0.87 -20.76 15.94
CA GLU A 11 -0.94 -19.29 16.13
C GLU A 11 0.42 -18.70 16.54
N ASP A 12 1.49 -19.51 16.58
CA ASP A 12 2.84 -19.00 16.84
C ASP A 12 3.26 -18.10 15.67
N PRO A 13 3.53 -16.81 15.93
CA PRO A 13 3.95 -15.90 14.88
C PRO A 13 5.35 -16.21 14.32
N ASN A 14 6.02 -17.27 14.77
CA ASN A 14 7.31 -17.73 14.24
C ASN A 14 7.24 -19.11 13.58
N ALA A 15 6.04 -19.61 13.26
CA ALA A 15 5.88 -20.80 12.43
C ALA A 15 6.47 -20.59 11.03
N GLU A 16 6.89 -21.68 10.36
CA GLU A 16 7.44 -21.61 8.99
C GLU A 16 6.42 -21.09 7.98
N VAL A 17 5.13 -21.41 8.19
CA VAL A 17 3.99 -20.85 7.46
C VAL A 17 3.20 -19.94 8.38
N GLN A 18 2.88 -18.75 7.92
CA GLN A 18 2.20 -17.73 8.73
C GLN A 18 0.70 -18.00 8.87
N TYR A 19 0.14 -17.72 10.05
CA TYR A 19 -1.20 -18.15 10.43
C TYR A 19 -2.34 -17.49 9.64
N HIS A 20 -2.26 -16.18 9.38
CA HIS A 20 -3.34 -15.47 8.71
C HIS A 20 -3.23 -15.54 7.19
N ILE A 21 -2.03 -15.35 6.64
CA ILE A 21 -1.80 -15.30 5.20
C ILE A 21 -1.54 -16.68 4.55
N GLU A 22 -1.28 -17.72 5.36
CA GLU A 22 -0.95 -19.09 4.91
C GLU A 22 0.16 -19.17 3.85
N VAL A 23 1.22 -18.37 4.00
CA VAL A 23 2.44 -18.44 3.16
C VAL A 23 3.70 -18.54 4.02
N GLY A 24 4.75 -19.15 3.45
CA GLY A 24 6.10 -19.28 4.02
C GLY A 24 7.16 -18.50 3.24
N SER A 25 8.42 -18.64 3.63
CA SER A 25 9.54 -17.88 3.04
C SER A 25 9.86 -18.20 1.60
N ASP A 26 9.49 -19.39 1.12
CA ASP A 26 9.71 -19.80 -0.26
C ASP A 26 8.59 -19.30 -1.21
N ASP A 27 7.50 -18.75 -0.66
CA ASP A 27 6.31 -18.38 -1.42
C ASP A 27 6.30 -16.92 -1.88
N VAL A 28 7.09 -16.03 -1.27
CA VAL A 28 7.04 -14.58 -1.52
C VAL A 28 8.39 -13.98 -1.89
N ALA A 29 8.35 -12.95 -2.74
CA ALA A 29 9.50 -12.14 -3.11
C ALA A 29 9.75 -11.02 -2.09
N ASP A 30 10.93 -10.39 -2.17
CA ASP A 30 11.35 -9.30 -1.27
C ASP A 30 10.39 -8.09 -1.34
N THR A 31 9.86 -7.80 -2.53
CA THR A 31 8.88 -6.72 -2.75
C THR A 31 7.45 -7.26 -2.91
N VAL A 32 6.53 -6.76 -2.08
CA VAL A 32 5.12 -7.16 -2.07
C VAL A 32 4.20 -5.96 -2.32
N LEU A 33 3.31 -6.11 -3.32
CA LEU A 33 2.23 -5.17 -3.59
C LEU A 33 1.02 -5.49 -2.70
N LEU A 34 0.44 -4.47 -2.08
CA LEU A 34 -0.60 -4.62 -1.05
C LEU A 34 -1.93 -3.97 -1.47
N PRO A 35 -2.75 -4.61 -2.34
CA PRO A 35 -4.11 -4.19 -2.57
C PRO A 35 -5.02 -4.45 -1.36
N GLY A 36 -6.12 -3.70 -1.25
CA GLY A 36 -7.13 -3.96 -0.21
C GLY A 36 -8.02 -5.17 -0.55
N ASN A 37 -8.73 -5.10 -1.68
CA ASN A 37 -9.67 -6.14 -2.10
C ASN A 37 -8.91 -7.39 -2.64
N PRO A 38 -9.20 -8.62 -2.17
CA PRO A 38 -8.67 -9.87 -2.72
C PRO A 38 -8.86 -10.04 -4.24
N GLU A 39 -9.96 -9.54 -4.79
CA GLU A 39 -10.22 -9.62 -6.24
C GLU A 39 -9.30 -8.72 -7.07
N ARG A 40 -8.57 -7.77 -6.44
CA ARG A 40 -7.55 -6.97 -7.14
C ARG A 40 -6.28 -7.76 -7.40
N VAL A 41 -6.05 -8.89 -6.74
CA VAL A 41 -4.90 -9.75 -7.02
C VAL A 41 -4.88 -10.13 -8.50
N ASP A 42 -6.00 -10.59 -9.06
CA ASP A 42 -6.09 -10.94 -10.50
C ASP A 42 -5.82 -9.75 -11.42
N LYS A 43 -6.20 -8.54 -11.01
CA LYS A 43 -5.98 -7.33 -11.82
C LYS A 43 -4.52 -6.92 -11.83
N VAL A 44 -3.82 -7.14 -10.73
CA VAL A 44 -2.38 -6.90 -10.61
C VAL A 44 -1.64 -7.96 -11.43
N THR A 45 -1.90 -9.24 -11.21
CA THR A 45 -1.17 -10.34 -11.86
C THR A 45 -1.46 -10.44 -13.36
N ALA A 46 -2.61 -9.94 -13.84
CA ALA A 46 -2.87 -9.83 -15.28
C ALA A 46 -1.93 -8.86 -16.03
N LEU A 47 -1.17 -8.04 -15.31
CA LEU A 47 -0.16 -7.13 -15.87
C LEU A 47 1.24 -7.75 -15.89
N TRP A 48 1.44 -8.91 -15.26
CA TRP A 48 2.73 -9.54 -15.04
C TRP A 48 3.09 -10.51 -16.19
N ASP A 49 4.37 -10.83 -16.29
CA ASP A 49 4.90 -11.75 -17.30
C ASP A 49 4.44 -13.19 -17.04
N ASP A 50 4.48 -13.60 -15.77
CA ASP A 50 3.97 -14.88 -15.26
C ASP A 50 3.59 -14.73 -13.77
N HIS A 51 2.75 -15.64 -13.24
CA HIS A 51 2.43 -15.69 -11.82
C HIS A 51 1.86 -17.05 -11.39
N GLU A 52 2.02 -17.35 -10.10
CA GLU A 52 1.37 -18.46 -9.41
C GLU A 52 0.65 -17.94 -8.15
N GLU A 53 -0.56 -18.45 -7.89
CA GLU A 53 -1.25 -18.23 -6.63
C GLU A 53 -0.68 -19.18 -5.56
N VAL A 54 -0.13 -18.60 -4.49
CA VAL A 54 0.60 -19.34 -3.45
C VAL A 54 -0.17 -19.44 -2.14
N GLY A 55 -1.20 -18.62 -1.93
CA GLY A 55 -2.01 -18.67 -0.72
C GLY A 55 -3.35 -17.96 -0.85
N GLN A 56 -4.38 -18.49 -0.19
CA GLN A 56 -5.67 -17.83 -0.07
C GLN A 56 -6.34 -18.21 1.27
N HIS A 57 -6.31 -17.29 2.22
CA HIS A 57 -6.92 -17.47 3.54
C HIS A 57 -7.49 -16.15 4.06
N ARG A 58 -8.75 -16.19 4.52
CA ARG A 58 -9.51 -15.00 4.93
C ARG A 58 -9.52 -13.90 3.84
N GLU A 59 -9.15 -12.67 4.17
CA GLU A 59 -8.98 -11.56 3.22
C GLU A 59 -7.60 -11.53 2.53
N TYR A 60 -6.73 -12.51 2.81
CA TYR A 60 -5.36 -12.55 2.29
C TYR A 60 -5.29 -13.55 1.13
N ARG A 61 -5.20 -13.02 -0.08
CA ARG A 61 -4.90 -13.78 -1.28
C ARG A 61 -3.54 -13.33 -1.77
N THR A 62 -2.65 -14.29 -1.98
CA THR A 62 -1.25 -14.05 -2.33
C THR A 62 -0.90 -14.74 -3.64
N ALA A 63 -0.22 -14.00 -4.52
CA ALA A 63 0.41 -14.53 -5.71
C ALA A 63 1.83 -14.00 -5.85
N THR A 64 2.70 -14.78 -6.48
CA THR A 64 4.10 -14.43 -6.75
C THR A 64 4.39 -14.67 -8.23
N GLY A 65 5.16 -13.78 -8.84
CA GLY A 65 5.43 -13.80 -10.26
C GLY A 65 6.57 -12.87 -10.65
N GLU A 66 6.58 -12.47 -11.92
CA GLU A 66 7.61 -11.60 -12.48
C GLU A 66 6.99 -10.43 -13.26
N TYR A 67 7.59 -9.24 -13.16
CA TYR A 67 7.25 -8.08 -13.98
C TYR A 67 8.52 -7.43 -14.50
N ASP A 68 8.66 -7.34 -15.82
CA ASP A 68 9.88 -6.86 -16.49
C ASP A 68 11.12 -7.69 -16.08
N GLY A 69 10.90 -8.99 -15.87
CA GLY A 69 11.92 -9.94 -15.43
C GLY A 69 12.34 -9.83 -13.95
N GLU A 70 11.71 -8.97 -13.16
CA GLU A 70 11.96 -8.85 -11.72
C GLU A 70 10.91 -9.61 -10.90
N PRO A 71 11.31 -10.47 -9.94
CA PRO A 71 10.39 -11.13 -9.03
C PRO A 71 9.63 -10.16 -8.11
N LEU A 72 8.32 -10.37 -7.98
CA LEU A 72 7.49 -9.63 -7.04
C LEU A 72 6.29 -10.45 -6.59
N SER A 73 5.75 -10.10 -5.42
CA SER A 73 4.53 -10.71 -4.88
C SER A 73 3.41 -9.69 -4.75
N VAL A 74 2.19 -10.17 -4.62
CA VAL A 74 1.00 -9.37 -4.32
C VAL A 74 0.20 -10.09 -3.25
N THR A 75 -0.18 -9.40 -2.18
CA THR A 75 -1.00 -9.94 -1.10
C THR A 75 -2.11 -8.95 -0.76
N SER A 76 -3.37 -9.39 -0.85
CA SER A 76 -4.47 -8.54 -0.40
C SER A 76 -4.50 -8.36 1.12
N THR A 77 -4.97 -7.20 1.57
CA THR A 77 -4.89 -6.78 2.98
C THR A 77 -6.24 -6.65 3.67
N GLY A 78 -7.35 -6.78 2.94
CA GLY A 78 -8.67 -6.39 3.44
C GLY A 78 -8.85 -4.87 3.50
N ILE A 79 -9.83 -4.43 4.28
CA ILE A 79 -10.09 -3.00 4.52
C ILE A 79 -9.69 -2.67 5.96
N GLY A 80 -8.91 -1.62 6.10
CA GLY A 80 -8.53 -1.04 7.37
C GLY A 80 -7.13 -1.43 7.83
N SER A 81 -6.60 -0.57 8.68
CA SER A 81 -5.25 -0.70 9.24
C SER A 81 -5.01 -1.98 10.05
N PRO A 82 -5.99 -2.57 10.78
CA PRO A 82 -5.76 -3.80 11.53
C PRO A 82 -5.38 -5.01 10.67
N SER A 83 -6.11 -5.28 9.58
CA SER A 83 -5.83 -6.42 8.70
C SER A 83 -4.59 -6.16 7.83
N ALA A 84 -4.38 -4.91 7.40
CA ALA A 84 -3.14 -4.54 6.72
C ALA A 84 -1.89 -4.73 7.59
N ALA A 85 -1.98 -4.47 8.90
CA ALA A 85 -0.89 -4.71 9.84
C ALA A 85 -0.53 -6.20 9.96
N ILE A 86 -1.53 -7.10 9.98
CA ILE A 86 -1.31 -8.55 9.97
C ILE A 86 -0.54 -8.98 8.72
N ALA A 87 -0.95 -8.50 7.54
CA ALA A 87 -0.24 -8.81 6.30
C ALA A 87 1.23 -8.36 6.36
N VAL A 88 1.50 -7.12 6.81
CA VAL A 88 2.88 -6.60 6.91
C VAL A 88 3.71 -7.38 7.92
N GLU A 89 3.16 -7.71 9.10
CA GLU A 89 3.81 -8.53 10.12
C GLU A 89 4.24 -9.89 9.58
N GLU A 90 3.29 -10.61 8.98
CA GLU A 90 3.50 -11.98 8.55
C GLU A 90 4.41 -12.04 7.32
N LEU A 91 4.24 -11.13 6.34
CA LEU A 91 5.12 -11.03 5.18
C LEU A 91 6.57 -10.67 5.59
N ALA A 92 6.75 -9.76 6.55
CA ALA A 92 8.09 -9.42 7.05
C ALA A 92 8.79 -10.61 7.72
N ARG A 93 8.04 -11.49 8.41
CA ARG A 93 8.57 -12.70 9.05
C ARG A 93 9.04 -13.74 8.05
N VAL A 94 8.41 -13.79 6.88
CA VAL A 94 8.80 -14.70 5.78
C VAL A 94 9.78 -14.08 4.79
N GLY A 95 10.28 -12.87 5.07
CA GLY A 95 11.44 -12.30 4.36
C GLY A 95 11.15 -11.11 3.46
N ALA A 96 9.89 -10.71 3.28
CA ALA A 96 9.57 -9.49 2.53
C ALA A 96 10.14 -8.24 3.24
N ASP A 97 10.80 -7.36 2.49
CA ASP A 97 11.41 -6.15 3.02
C ASP A 97 10.86 -4.85 2.44
N THR A 98 10.01 -4.95 1.42
CA THR A 98 9.46 -3.79 0.69
C THR A 98 7.98 -3.94 0.42
N PHE A 99 7.20 -2.96 0.89
CA PHE A 99 5.74 -3.00 0.80
C PHE A 99 5.20 -1.80 0.01
N ILE A 100 4.46 -2.06 -1.07
CA ILE A 100 3.82 -0.99 -1.85
C ILE A 100 2.31 -1.16 -1.79
N ARG A 101 1.63 -0.29 -1.03
CA ARG A 101 0.16 -0.27 -1.04
C ARG A 101 -0.38 0.19 -2.39
N VAL A 102 -1.31 -0.60 -2.94
CA VAL A 102 -2.04 -0.34 -4.18
C VAL A 102 -3.51 -0.11 -3.89
N GLY A 103 -3.92 1.15 -3.79
CA GLY A 103 -5.22 1.53 -3.26
C GLY A 103 -6.13 2.28 -4.23
N SER A 104 -7.29 2.63 -3.71
CA SER A 104 -8.18 3.64 -4.27
C SER A 104 -8.45 4.68 -3.19
N CYS A 105 -8.65 5.93 -3.58
CA CYS A 105 -8.82 7.02 -2.61
C CYS A 105 -9.86 8.06 -3.03
N GLY A 106 -10.27 8.88 -2.07
CA GLY A 106 -11.01 10.12 -2.34
C GLY A 106 -10.06 11.32 -2.29
N ALA A 107 -9.85 11.97 -3.43
CA ALA A 107 -9.12 13.24 -3.50
C ALA A 107 -9.90 14.35 -2.80
N ILE A 108 -9.17 15.30 -2.22
CA ILE A 108 -9.74 16.45 -1.52
C ILE A 108 -9.18 17.79 -2.02
N GLN A 109 -8.23 17.81 -2.95
CA GLN A 109 -7.73 19.05 -3.55
C GLN A 109 -8.46 19.38 -4.86
N GLU A 110 -8.53 20.67 -5.16
CA GLU A 110 -8.95 21.15 -6.47
C GLU A 110 -7.90 20.79 -7.54
N GLY A 111 -8.34 20.47 -8.75
CA GLY A 111 -7.44 20.09 -9.85
C GLY A 111 -6.93 18.64 -9.82
N MET A 112 -7.42 17.81 -8.88
CA MET A 112 -7.23 16.36 -8.92
C MET A 112 -8.43 15.70 -9.59
N GLU A 113 -8.21 14.95 -10.66
CA GLU A 113 -9.27 14.34 -11.46
C GLU A 113 -9.44 12.85 -11.13
N VAL A 114 -10.61 12.31 -11.43
CA VAL A 114 -10.84 10.86 -11.31
C VAL A 114 -9.97 10.13 -12.32
N GLY A 115 -9.23 9.12 -11.84
CA GLY A 115 -8.24 8.39 -12.62
C GLY A 115 -6.80 8.86 -12.41
N ASP A 116 -6.58 10.02 -11.79
CA ASP A 116 -5.24 10.45 -11.35
C ASP A 116 -4.68 9.49 -10.30
N LEU A 117 -3.36 9.46 -10.17
CA LEU A 117 -2.67 8.75 -9.10
C LEU A 117 -2.33 9.69 -7.94
N VAL A 118 -2.36 9.18 -6.72
CA VAL A 118 -1.79 9.84 -5.55
C VAL A 118 -0.68 8.98 -4.99
N ILE A 119 0.54 9.51 -5.00
CA ILE A 119 1.74 8.87 -4.44
C ILE A 119 1.96 9.48 -3.04
N THR A 120 1.90 8.63 -2.03
CA THR A 120 1.98 9.06 -0.63
C THR A 120 3.43 9.28 -0.24
N SER A 121 3.77 10.51 0.17
CA SER A 121 5.08 10.87 0.77
C SER A 121 5.08 10.78 2.31
N GLY A 122 3.88 10.76 2.90
CA GLY A 122 3.64 10.55 4.32
C GLY A 122 2.15 10.57 4.61
N ALA A 123 1.73 10.08 5.78
CA ALA A 123 0.32 9.96 6.12
C ALA A 123 -0.04 10.58 7.48
N VAL A 124 -1.21 11.21 7.54
CA VAL A 124 -1.89 11.56 8.78
C VAL A 124 -2.45 10.27 9.39
N ARG A 125 -2.06 10.01 10.64
CA ARG A 125 -2.40 8.80 11.41
C ARG A 125 -3.75 8.94 12.11
N GLN A 126 -4.83 9.03 11.33
CA GLN A 126 -6.22 9.11 11.84
C GLN A 126 -6.83 7.71 12.01
N GLU A 127 -6.00 6.73 12.32
CA GLU A 127 -6.34 5.35 12.61
C GLU A 127 -5.74 4.93 13.97
N GLY A 128 -6.23 3.81 14.51
CA GLY A 128 -5.86 3.31 15.83
C GLY A 128 -4.65 2.37 15.81
N THR A 129 -4.46 1.61 14.73
CA THR A 129 -3.48 0.52 14.68
C THR A 129 -2.07 1.03 14.89
N SER A 130 -1.65 2.09 14.20
CA SER A 130 -0.28 2.61 14.35
C SER A 130 0.06 3.07 15.78
N LYS A 131 -0.95 3.43 16.59
CA LYS A 131 -0.76 3.85 17.99
C LYS A 131 -0.38 2.69 18.91
N GLU A 132 -0.66 1.46 18.50
CA GLU A 132 -0.24 0.25 19.20
C GLU A 132 1.26 -0.03 19.01
N TYR A 133 1.84 0.43 17.89
CA TYR A 133 3.26 0.26 17.57
C TYR A 133 4.12 1.39 18.11
N VAL A 134 3.65 2.64 18.02
CA VAL A 134 4.47 3.81 18.36
C VAL A 134 3.62 5.03 18.73
N ARG A 135 4.18 5.89 19.59
CA ARG A 135 3.61 7.19 20.01
C ARG A 135 3.08 8.01 18.84
N GLU A 136 2.01 8.77 19.06
CA GLU A 136 1.19 9.41 18.02
C GLU A 136 1.93 10.45 17.15
N ASP A 137 2.95 11.11 17.69
CA ASP A 137 3.76 12.12 17.00
C ASP A 137 4.92 11.52 16.18
N TYR A 138 5.06 10.20 16.18
CA TYR A 138 5.92 9.53 15.21
C TYR A 138 5.33 9.66 13.79
N PRO A 139 6.10 10.12 12.80
CA PRO A 139 5.57 10.35 11.46
C PRO A 139 5.37 9.02 10.71
N ALA A 140 4.21 8.85 10.07
CA ALA A 140 4.03 7.79 9.07
C ALA A 140 4.63 8.25 7.72
N ALA A 141 5.95 8.37 7.66
CA ALA A 141 6.67 8.73 6.43
C ALA A 141 6.84 7.51 5.52
N THR A 142 6.76 7.68 4.20
CA THR A 142 7.09 6.60 3.27
C THR A 142 8.59 6.62 2.92
N ASP A 143 9.11 5.48 2.47
CA ASP A 143 10.51 5.39 2.05
C ASP A 143 10.73 6.18 0.76
N HIS A 144 11.76 7.04 0.78
CA HIS A 144 12.05 7.95 -0.32
C HIS A 144 12.44 7.26 -1.62
N GLU A 145 13.03 6.06 -1.58
CA GLU A 145 13.38 5.29 -2.78
C GLU A 145 12.10 4.73 -3.40
N VAL A 146 11.17 4.22 -2.59
CA VAL A 146 9.85 3.77 -3.05
C VAL A 146 9.05 4.90 -3.68
N VAL A 147 9.05 6.09 -3.05
CA VAL A 147 8.40 7.29 -3.63
C VAL A 147 9.05 7.66 -4.96
N SER A 148 10.38 7.64 -5.04
CA SER A 148 11.11 7.99 -6.27
C SER A 148 10.81 7.01 -7.40
N ALA A 149 10.75 5.71 -7.09
CA ALA A 149 10.41 4.67 -8.05
C ALA A 149 8.96 4.80 -8.56
N LEU A 150 8.00 5.07 -7.66
CA LEU A 150 6.60 5.32 -8.04
C LEU A 150 6.45 6.55 -8.94
N VAL A 151 7.17 7.64 -8.63
CA VAL A 151 7.18 8.84 -9.48
C VAL A 151 7.75 8.53 -10.86
N ALA A 152 8.90 7.85 -10.91
CA ALA A 152 9.52 7.45 -12.17
C ALA A 152 8.60 6.51 -12.98
N ALA A 153 7.91 5.58 -12.33
CA ALA A 153 6.95 4.69 -12.97
C ALA A 153 5.75 5.45 -13.55
N ALA A 154 5.14 6.36 -12.78
CA ALA A 154 4.02 7.17 -13.24
C ALA A 154 4.40 8.02 -14.47
N GLU A 155 5.57 8.66 -14.45
CA GLU A 155 6.11 9.44 -15.57
C GLU A 155 6.35 8.57 -16.83
N ARG A 156 6.96 7.39 -16.66
CA ARG A 156 7.21 6.45 -17.77
C ARG A 156 5.93 5.93 -18.41
N LEU A 157 4.89 5.71 -17.60
CA LEU A 157 3.58 5.26 -18.05
C LEU A 157 2.70 6.40 -18.59
N GLY A 158 3.12 7.67 -18.40
CA GLY A 158 2.36 8.83 -18.81
C GLY A 158 1.07 9.02 -18.01
N TYR A 159 1.07 8.63 -16.73
CA TYR A 159 -0.06 8.82 -15.82
C TYR A 159 0.06 10.14 -15.06
N ASP A 160 -1.04 10.91 -15.03
CA ASP A 160 -1.16 12.08 -14.16
C ASP A 160 -1.13 11.64 -12.69
N TYR A 161 -0.31 12.31 -11.89
CA TYR A 161 -0.10 11.96 -10.48
C TYR A 161 0.13 13.17 -9.58
N HIS A 162 -0.10 12.95 -8.28
CA HIS A 162 0.09 13.94 -7.23
C HIS A 162 0.90 13.32 -6.09
N VAL A 163 2.06 13.90 -5.76
CA VAL A 163 2.83 13.51 -4.59
C VAL A 163 2.41 14.37 -3.40
N GLY A 164 2.13 13.76 -2.25
CA GLY A 164 1.82 14.55 -1.05
C GLY A 164 1.47 13.74 0.18
N ILE A 165 0.82 14.41 1.12
CA ILE A 165 0.35 13.81 2.37
C ILE A 165 -1.03 13.19 2.15
N THR A 166 -1.21 11.97 2.62
CA THR A 166 -2.47 11.24 2.62
C THR A 166 -3.05 11.23 4.02
N MET A 167 -4.36 11.07 4.21
CA MET A 167 -4.94 10.73 5.52
C MET A 167 -5.48 9.30 5.49
N SER A 168 -5.14 8.51 6.51
CA SER A 168 -5.69 7.16 6.70
C SER A 168 -6.69 7.15 7.85
N ALA A 169 -7.92 6.74 7.60
CA ALA A 169 -8.99 6.66 8.59
C ALA A 169 -9.44 5.22 8.88
N ASP A 170 -9.80 4.91 10.12
CA ASP A 170 -10.42 3.61 10.48
C ASP A 170 -11.88 3.46 10.02
N SER A 171 -12.55 4.59 9.74
CA SER A 171 -13.97 4.60 9.40
C SER A 171 -14.19 5.33 8.08
N PHE A 172 -14.67 4.60 7.08
CA PHE A 172 -15.06 5.17 5.78
C PHE A 172 -16.14 6.25 5.91
N TYR A 173 -17.02 6.14 6.90
CA TYR A 173 -18.12 7.07 7.13
C TYR A 173 -17.66 8.23 8.02
N ALA A 174 -17.87 8.11 9.33
CA ALA A 174 -17.60 9.17 10.30
C ALA A 174 -16.14 9.66 10.27
N GLY A 175 -15.18 8.74 10.14
CA GLY A 175 -13.74 9.05 10.13
C GLY A 175 -13.29 9.83 8.89
N GLN A 176 -14.08 9.84 7.82
CA GLN A 176 -13.83 10.64 6.60
C GLN A 176 -14.82 11.80 6.43
N GLY A 177 -15.49 12.18 7.51
CA GLY A 177 -16.43 13.31 7.53
C GLY A 177 -17.71 13.04 6.74
N ARG A 178 -18.13 11.77 6.59
CA ARG A 178 -19.39 11.41 5.94
C ARG A 178 -20.47 11.12 7.00
N PRO A 179 -21.75 11.41 6.72
CA PRO A 179 -22.84 11.03 7.59
C PRO A 179 -22.94 9.50 7.71
N GLY A 180 -23.23 9.03 8.93
CA GLY A 180 -23.52 7.64 9.23
C GLY A 180 -24.98 7.26 8.97
N PHE A 181 -25.39 6.13 9.55
CA PHE A 181 -26.78 5.66 9.49
C PHE A 181 -27.75 6.72 10.03
N GLU A 182 -28.88 6.90 9.34
CA GLU A 182 -29.90 7.92 9.67
C GLU A 182 -29.38 9.37 9.73
N GLY A 183 -28.26 9.67 9.07
CA GLY A 183 -27.70 11.02 9.04
C GLY A 183 -26.95 11.40 10.30
N PHE A 184 -26.48 10.43 11.10
CA PHE A 184 -25.61 10.70 12.24
C PHE A 184 -24.34 11.44 11.80
N GLU A 185 -24.06 12.57 12.42
CA GLU A 185 -22.84 13.37 12.20
C GLU A 185 -21.93 13.23 13.42
N ALA A 186 -20.68 12.80 13.18
CA ALA A 186 -19.69 12.72 14.24
C ALA A 186 -19.21 14.13 14.60
N ALA A 187 -18.76 14.33 15.85
CA ALA A 187 -18.23 15.62 16.26
C ALA A 187 -17.04 16.03 15.37
N GLY A 188 -17.13 17.23 14.76
CA GLY A 188 -16.10 17.79 13.88
C GLY A 188 -16.12 17.26 12.43
N SER A 189 -17.07 16.41 12.05
CA SER A 189 -17.12 15.84 10.69
C SER A 189 -17.34 16.87 9.59
N ASP A 190 -18.01 17.98 9.90
CA ASP A 190 -18.34 19.08 9.00
C ASP A 190 -17.12 19.93 8.62
N ALA A 191 -16.15 20.07 9.51
CA ALA A 191 -14.91 20.82 9.27
C ALA A 191 -13.76 19.95 8.75
N LEU A 192 -13.78 18.64 9.02
CA LEU A 192 -12.64 17.73 8.78
C LEU A 192 -12.02 17.84 7.38
N VAL A 193 -12.84 17.77 6.33
CA VAL A 193 -12.32 17.81 4.94
C VAL A 193 -11.67 19.16 4.65
N GLU A 194 -12.26 20.26 5.11
CA GLU A 194 -11.71 21.59 4.87
C GLU A 194 -10.39 21.80 5.63
N GLU A 195 -10.30 21.35 6.88
CA GLU A 195 -9.06 21.40 7.67
C GLU A 195 -7.94 20.59 7.01
N LEU A 196 -8.23 19.39 6.49
CA LEU A 196 -7.27 18.58 5.74
C LEU A 196 -6.84 19.27 4.44
N ARG A 197 -7.76 19.97 3.76
CA ARG A 197 -7.46 20.74 2.55
C ARG A 197 -6.52 21.89 2.81
N GLU A 198 -6.82 22.69 3.84
CA GLU A 198 -5.97 23.81 4.29
C GLU A 198 -4.57 23.33 4.71
N ALA A 199 -4.47 22.12 5.26
CA ALA A 199 -3.21 21.44 5.58
C ALA A 199 -2.52 20.81 4.35
N ASN A 200 -3.05 20.98 3.13
CA ASN A 200 -2.52 20.44 1.88
C ASN A 200 -2.44 18.90 1.82
N VAL A 201 -3.32 18.21 2.55
CA VAL A 201 -3.53 16.75 2.40
C VAL A 201 -4.19 16.50 1.05
N LYS A 202 -3.73 15.50 0.30
CA LYS A 202 -4.15 15.23 -1.09
C LYS A 202 -5.42 14.39 -1.17
N ASN A 203 -5.48 13.35 -0.35
CA ASN A 203 -6.52 12.34 -0.42
C ASN A 203 -6.76 11.66 0.93
N ILE A 204 -7.85 10.92 0.99
CA ILE A 204 -8.26 10.11 2.13
C ILE A 204 -8.37 8.64 1.68
N GLU A 205 -7.71 7.75 2.42
CA GLU A 205 -7.80 6.28 2.34
C GLU A 205 -7.77 5.66 3.75
N MET A 206 -7.39 4.40 3.95
CA MET A 206 -7.63 3.69 5.23
C MET A 206 -6.46 2.84 5.77
N GLU A 207 -5.30 2.74 5.10
CA GLU A 207 -4.25 1.77 5.45
C GLU A 207 -2.80 2.29 5.33
N ALA A 208 -2.54 3.31 4.50
CA ALA A 208 -1.17 3.75 4.21
C ALA A 208 -0.40 4.19 5.47
N ALA A 209 -1.06 4.83 6.44
CA ALA A 209 -0.45 5.25 7.70
C ALA A 209 0.07 4.06 8.52
N ALA A 210 -0.71 2.99 8.66
CA ALA A 210 -0.28 1.81 9.41
C ALA A 210 0.85 1.09 8.71
N ILE A 211 0.72 0.83 7.41
CA ILE A 211 1.75 0.15 6.61
C ILE A 211 3.08 0.91 6.68
N ALA A 212 3.07 2.23 6.46
CA ALA A 212 4.27 3.05 6.54
C ALA A 212 4.85 3.10 7.96
N THR A 213 4.00 3.18 8.99
CA THR A 213 4.48 3.22 10.38
C THR A 213 5.16 1.91 10.78
N ILE A 214 4.52 0.78 10.50
CA ILE A 214 5.02 -0.55 10.87
C ILE A 214 6.34 -0.85 10.13
N ALA A 215 6.38 -0.62 8.82
CA ALA A 215 7.61 -0.82 8.04
C ALA A 215 8.77 0.03 8.57
N ASN A 216 8.54 1.31 8.89
CA ASN A 216 9.58 2.16 9.48
C ASN A 216 10.07 1.65 10.84
N VAL A 217 9.18 1.19 11.71
CA VAL A 217 9.55 0.64 13.03
C VAL A 217 10.46 -0.58 12.87
N TYR A 218 10.26 -1.37 11.82
CA TYR A 218 11.07 -2.55 11.50
C TYR A 218 12.29 -2.27 10.63
N GLY A 219 12.48 -1.04 10.16
CA GLY A 219 13.57 -0.69 9.25
C GLY A 219 13.39 -1.23 7.84
N LEU A 220 12.15 -1.53 7.45
CA LEU A 220 11.72 -2.00 6.13
C LEU A 220 11.27 -0.83 5.26
N ARG A 221 11.13 -1.05 3.95
CA ARG A 221 10.68 -0.02 3.01
C ARG A 221 9.17 -0.09 2.81
N ALA A 222 8.51 1.06 2.77
CA ALA A 222 7.09 1.12 2.41
C ALA A 222 6.73 2.38 1.61
N GLY A 223 5.78 2.21 0.69
CA GLY A 223 5.15 3.30 -0.06
C GLY A 223 3.69 3.01 -0.36
N ALA A 224 3.00 3.99 -0.93
CA ALA A 224 1.61 3.82 -1.33
C ALA A 224 1.29 4.63 -2.58
N VAL A 225 0.56 4.00 -3.51
CA VAL A 225 -0.04 4.64 -4.67
C VAL A 225 -1.53 4.31 -4.72
N CYS A 226 -2.36 5.32 -4.90
CA CYS A 226 -3.81 5.16 -4.96
C CYS A 226 -4.40 5.82 -6.20
N THR A 227 -5.31 5.15 -6.89
CA THR A 227 -6.13 5.80 -7.92
C THR A 227 -7.22 6.65 -7.28
N VAL A 228 -7.42 7.87 -7.78
CA VAL A 228 -8.55 8.73 -7.39
C VAL A 228 -9.84 8.20 -7.98
N TYR A 229 -10.76 7.73 -7.14
CA TYR A 229 -12.11 7.32 -7.56
C TYR A 229 -13.16 8.39 -7.33
N ALA A 230 -12.87 9.32 -6.42
CA ALA A 230 -13.77 10.40 -6.08
C ALA A 230 -12.98 11.68 -5.87
N ASN A 231 -13.54 12.83 -6.24
CA ASN A 231 -13.09 14.10 -5.72
C ASN A 231 -14.18 14.67 -4.80
N ARG A 232 -13.86 14.81 -3.52
CA ARG A 232 -14.80 15.23 -2.46
C ARG A 232 -15.20 16.70 -2.57
N VAL A 233 -14.44 17.52 -3.29
CA VAL A 233 -14.72 18.94 -3.52
C VAL A 233 -15.66 19.11 -4.69
N THR A 234 -15.43 18.39 -5.79
CA THR A 234 -16.27 18.49 -6.99
C THR A 234 -17.53 17.61 -6.90
N GLY A 235 -17.52 16.58 -6.04
CA GLY A 235 -18.58 15.58 -5.92
C GLY A 235 -18.53 14.49 -6.99
N GLU A 236 -17.51 14.50 -7.85
CA GLU A 236 -17.33 13.48 -8.89
C GLU A 236 -16.96 12.12 -8.29
N PHE A 237 -17.50 11.05 -8.88
CA PHE A 237 -17.20 9.66 -8.51
C PHE A 237 -17.26 8.75 -9.74
N ARG A 238 -16.15 8.06 -10.06
CA ARG A 238 -16.10 6.94 -11.00
C ARG A 238 -15.09 5.91 -10.52
N THR A 239 -15.42 4.64 -10.68
CA THR A 239 -14.48 3.53 -10.42
C THR A 239 -13.73 3.22 -11.71
N GLU A 240 -12.82 4.12 -12.08
CA GLU A 240 -12.00 4.05 -13.29
C GLU A 240 -10.52 4.11 -12.92
N GLY A 241 -9.64 3.57 -13.78
CA GLY A 241 -8.19 3.63 -13.58
C GLY A 241 -7.64 2.71 -12.48
N GLU A 242 -8.38 1.69 -12.05
CA GLU A 242 -7.94 0.73 -11.03
C GLU A 242 -6.61 0.06 -11.38
N SER A 243 -6.41 -0.26 -12.66
CA SER A 243 -5.17 -0.87 -13.15
C SER A 243 -3.99 0.09 -13.16
N ARG A 244 -4.20 1.42 -13.15
CA ARG A 244 -3.12 2.41 -13.21
C ARG A 244 -2.22 2.35 -11.98
N ALA A 245 -2.82 2.26 -10.79
CA ALA A 245 -2.06 2.12 -9.55
C ALA A 245 -1.32 0.77 -9.48
N ALA A 246 -1.96 -0.30 -9.98
CA ALA A 246 -1.34 -1.62 -10.05
C ALA A 246 -0.12 -1.63 -10.99
N GLU A 247 -0.28 -1.15 -12.22
CA GLU A 247 0.79 -1.07 -13.21
C GLU A 247 1.93 -0.15 -12.75
N CYS A 248 1.61 1.02 -12.20
CA CYS A 248 2.59 1.93 -11.62
C CYS A 248 3.38 1.28 -10.48
N ALA A 249 2.72 0.54 -9.59
CA ALA A 249 3.37 -0.16 -8.51
C ALA A 249 4.22 -1.35 -8.97
N SER A 250 3.78 -2.13 -9.97
CA SER A 250 4.56 -3.22 -10.56
C SER A 250 5.82 -2.70 -11.26
N LEU A 251 5.71 -1.63 -12.06
CA LEU A 251 6.87 -0.98 -12.65
C LEU A 251 7.79 -0.36 -11.59
N ALA A 252 7.24 0.24 -10.53
CA ALA A 252 8.04 0.76 -9.43
C ALA A 252 8.82 -0.34 -8.68
N ALA A 253 8.25 -1.53 -8.51
CA ALA A 253 8.95 -2.68 -7.94
C ALA A 253 10.16 -3.08 -8.79
N ALA A 254 9.98 -3.21 -10.10
CA ALA A 254 11.10 -3.49 -11.03
C ALA A 254 12.17 -2.38 -11.00
N LEU A 255 11.77 -1.11 -10.92
CA LEU A 255 12.70 0.01 -10.79
C LEU A 255 13.47 -0.03 -9.46
N LEU A 256 12.83 -0.41 -8.35
CA LEU A 256 13.47 -0.53 -7.04
C LEU A 256 14.54 -1.61 -7.04
N ALA A 257 14.27 -2.77 -7.64
CA ALA A 257 15.27 -3.82 -7.76
C ALA A 257 16.48 -3.36 -8.57
N ARG A 258 16.27 -2.63 -9.67
CA ARG A 258 17.36 -2.02 -10.44
C ARG A 258 18.11 -0.96 -9.64
N MET A 259 17.42 -0.15 -8.83
CA MET A 259 18.05 0.80 -7.91
C MET A 259 18.93 0.08 -6.89
N ASP A 260 18.44 -1.04 -6.32
CA ASP A 260 19.18 -1.89 -5.38
C ASP A 260 20.44 -2.50 -6.03
N GLU A 261 20.34 -2.92 -7.29
CA GLU A 261 21.48 -3.41 -8.05
C GLU A 261 22.56 -2.34 -8.24
N VAL A 262 22.18 -1.16 -8.72
CA VAL A 262 23.12 -0.05 -8.92
C VAL A 262 23.74 0.42 -7.60
N LYS A 263 22.98 0.45 -6.49
CA LYS A 263 23.55 0.72 -5.14
C LYS A 263 24.63 -0.29 -4.77
N ARG A 264 24.39 -1.57 -5.03
CA ARG A 264 25.34 -2.66 -4.75
C ARG A 264 26.60 -2.53 -5.59
N GLU A 265 26.47 -2.23 -6.87
CA GLU A 265 27.60 -2.02 -7.78
C GLU A 265 28.44 -0.79 -7.40
N ALA A 266 27.78 0.28 -6.96
CA ALA A 266 28.43 1.50 -6.50
C ALA A 266 29.01 1.39 -5.07
N GLY A 267 28.66 0.33 -4.33
CA GLY A 267 29.09 0.13 -2.95
C GLY A 267 28.52 1.17 -1.98
N VAL A 268 27.27 1.58 -2.19
CA VAL A 268 26.58 2.57 -1.35
C VAL A 268 25.30 1.98 -0.76
N ASP A 269 24.93 2.45 0.44
CA ASP A 269 23.77 1.91 1.16
C ASP A 269 22.43 2.54 0.74
N ARG A 270 22.46 3.72 0.10
CA ARG A 270 21.28 4.53 -0.20
C ARG A 270 21.29 5.07 -1.62
N TRP A 271 20.12 5.12 -2.23
CA TRP A 271 19.93 5.73 -3.52
C TRP A 271 20.01 7.25 -3.38
N HIS A 272 20.56 7.91 -4.40
CA HIS A 272 20.60 9.37 -4.45
C HIS A 272 20.64 9.85 -5.90
N ALA A 273 20.31 11.12 -6.14
CA ALA A 273 20.21 11.70 -7.48
C ALA A 273 21.49 11.60 -8.35
N GLY A 274 22.65 11.34 -7.76
CA GLY A 274 23.89 11.05 -8.49
C GLY A 274 24.00 9.62 -9.07
N LEU A 275 23.10 8.71 -8.70
CA LEU A 275 23.00 7.37 -9.30
C LEU A 275 21.94 7.44 -10.40
N SER A 276 22.22 6.84 -11.56
CA SER A 276 21.31 6.85 -12.69
C SER A 276 20.78 5.45 -12.98
N LEU A 277 19.56 5.38 -13.49
CA LEU A 277 18.94 4.18 -14.06
C LEU A 277 18.97 4.22 -15.60
N GLU A 278 20.05 4.77 -16.20
CA GLU A 278 20.22 4.87 -17.66
C GLU A 278 19.81 3.59 -18.41
#